data_AF-A0A0G1MUM1-F1
#
_entry.id   AF-A0A0G1MUM1-F1
#
_cell.length_a   1.000
_cell.length_b   1.000
_cell.length_c   1.000
_cell.angle_alpha   90.00
_cell.angle_beta   90.00
_cell.angle_gamma   90.00
#
_symmetry.space_group_name_H-M   'P 1'
#
loop_
_entity.id
_entity.type
_entity.pdbx_description
1 polymer ?
#
loop_
_entity_poly.entity_id
_entity_poly.type
_entity_poly.pdbx_seq_one_letter_code
_entity_poly.pdbx_strand_id
1 'polypeptide(L)'
;MLTYQGLVLIFVGFLNVAIGFLVAMKQWRNKVHISFWFFTVFIALWAFSLFYFQLAGDNVSALLSMRLAYVTAGLIGIAFWFFVHFFINKKIAAALWLGLGLLAIILSLLIAGSDFLVESLRIETWGRAV
;
A
#
# COMPACT_ATOMS: atom_id res chain seq x y z
N MET A 1 -23.01 -5.53 -3.50
CA MET A 1 -23.34 -5.69 -2.06
C MET A 1 -22.05 -5.69 -1.28
N LEU A 2 -22.00 -5.01 -0.13
CA LEU A 2 -20.83 -5.08 0.76
C LEU A 2 -20.75 -6.47 1.39
N THR A 3 -19.63 -7.17 1.18
CA THR A 3 -19.35 -8.44 1.82
C THR A 3 -18.75 -8.21 3.21
N TYR A 4 -18.83 -9.22 4.08
CA TYR A 4 -18.15 -9.19 5.38
C TYR A 4 -16.64 -8.93 5.23
N GLN A 5 -16.01 -9.56 4.24
CA GLN A 5 -14.59 -9.35 3.92
C GLN A 5 -14.30 -7.88 3.56
N GLY A 6 -15.16 -7.26 2.76
CA GLY A 6 -15.02 -5.85 2.40
C GLY A 6 -15.12 -4.92 3.62
N LEU A 7 -16.04 -5.20 4.55
CA LEU A 7 -16.16 -4.44 5.80
C LEU A 7 -14.89 -4.54 6.66
N VAL A 8 -14.31 -5.74 6.76
CA VAL A 8 -13.04 -5.94 7.48
C VAL A 8 -11.91 -5.13 6.84
N LEU A 9 -11.80 -5.13 5.51
CA LEU A 9 -10.76 -4.36 4.81
C LEU A 9 -10.89 -2.85 5.05
N ILE A 10 -12.11 -2.30 5.00
CA ILE A 10 -12.37 -0.89 5.30
C ILE A 10 -11.96 -0.57 6.74
N PHE A 11 -12.41 -1.39 7.69
CA PHE A 11 -12.10 -1.20 9.11
C PHE A 11 -10.59 -1.22 9.37
N VAL A 12 -9.89 -2.22 8.82
CA VAL A 12 -8.43 -2.34 8.92
C VAL A 12 -7.74 -1.13 8.28
N GLY A 13 -8.22 -0.66 7.12
CA GLY A 13 -7.69 0.53 6.46
C GLY A 13 -7.78 1.76 7.34
N PHE A 14 -8.96 2.08 7.87
CA PHE A 14 -9.15 3.22 8.77
C PHE A 14 -8.36 3.09 10.08
N LEU A 15 -8.34 1.90 10.68
CA LEU A 15 -7.62 1.66 11.92
C LEU A 15 -6.12 1.90 11.75
N ASN A 16 -5.52 1.45 10.65
CA ASN A 16 -4.10 1.69 10.36
C ASN A 16 -3.79 3.19 10.22
N VAL A 17 -4.59 3.92 9.44
CA VAL A 17 -4.42 5.38 9.29
C VAL A 17 -4.53 6.09 10.64
N ALA A 18 -5.53 5.73 11.44
CA ALA A 18 -5.75 6.33 12.75
C ALA A 18 -4.57 6.07 13.69
N ILE A 19 -4.10 4.83 13.80
CA ILE A 19 -2.97 4.45 14.66
C ILE A 19 -1.70 5.19 14.22
N GLY A 20 -1.39 5.17 12.93
CA GLY A 20 -0.21 5.86 12.38
C GLY A 20 -0.26 7.36 12.65
N PHE A 21 -1.42 7.98 12.43
CA PHE A 21 -1.63 9.39 12.67
C PHE A 21 -1.46 9.77 14.14
N LEU A 22 -2.03 9.00 15.07
CA LEU A 22 -1.86 9.21 16.52
C LEU A 22 -0.39 9.13 16.94
N VAL A 23 0.37 8.17 16.39
CA VAL A 23 1.81 8.04 16.65
C VAL A 23 2.58 9.25 16.08
N ALA A 24 2.26 9.68 14.87
CA ALA A 24 2.87 10.87 14.25
C ALA A 24 2.60 12.14 15.07
N MET A 25 1.37 12.34 15.55
CA MET A 25 1.01 13.52 16.36
C MET A 25 1.82 13.62 17.65
N LYS A 26 2.17 12.50 18.28
CA LYS A 26 2.95 12.50 19.54
C LYS A 26 4.28 13.23 19.39
N GLN A 27 4.98 13.05 18.26
CA GLN A 27 6.25 13.71 17.96
C GLN A 27 6.46 13.82 16.43
N TRP A 28 5.82 14.79 15.78
CA TRP A 28 5.86 14.96 14.32
C TRP A 28 7.24 15.26 13.72
N ARG A 29 8.22 15.64 14.56
CA ARG A 29 9.63 15.84 14.15
C ARG A 29 10.48 14.58 14.28
N ASN A 30 9.97 13.55 14.95
CA ASN A 30 10.68 12.29 15.13
C ASN A 30 10.54 11.43 13.86
N LYS A 31 11.66 11.20 13.17
CA LYS A 31 11.70 10.45 11.91
C LYS A 31 11.13 9.04 12.05
N VAL A 32 11.25 8.42 13.23
CA VAL A 32 10.69 7.09 13.51
C VAL A 32 9.16 7.11 13.50
N HIS A 33 8.56 8.16 14.06
CA HIS A 33 7.11 8.29 14.10
C HIS A 33 6.55 8.58 12.71
N ILE A 34 7.25 9.41 11.93
CA ILE A 34 6.89 9.72 10.54
C ILE A 34 7.00 8.46 9.67
N SER A 35 8.09 7.69 9.78
CA SER A 35 8.27 6.46 8.99
C SER A 35 7.23 5.39 9.36
N PHE A 36 6.89 5.28 10.65
CA PHE A 36 5.79 4.42 11.09
C PHE A 36 4.45 4.84 10.49
N TRP A 37 4.16 6.15 10.45
CA TRP A 37 2.93 6.64 9.82
C TRP A 37 2.88 6.29 8.32
N PHE A 38 3.95 6.52 7.56
CA PHE A 38 4.01 6.09 6.15
C PHE A 38 3.78 4.59 5.97
N PHE A 39 4.39 3.76 6.82
CA PHE A 39 4.16 2.32 6.82
C PHE A 39 2.67 1.98 6.99
N THR A 40 2.00 2.54 7.99
CA THR A 40 0.57 2.31 8.21
C THR A 40 -0.31 2.85 7.09
N VAL A 41 0.08 3.97 6.45
CA VAL A 41 -0.63 4.52 5.28
C VAL A 41 -0.56 3.55 4.10
N PHE A 42 0.58 2.92 3.85
CA PHE A 42 0.68 1.91 2.78
C PHE A 42 -0.12 0.65 3.08
N ILE A 43 -0.18 0.20 4.35
CA ILE A 43 -1.08 -0.90 4.76
C ILE A 43 -2.54 -0.53 4.47
N ALA A 44 -2.94 0.69 4.82
CA ALA A 44 -4.29 1.15 4.56
C ALA A 44 -4.59 1.24 3.06
N LEU A 45 -3.66 1.78 2.27
CA LEU A 45 -3.79 1.86 0.82
C LEU A 45 -3.91 0.48 0.18
N TRP A 46 -3.14 -0.49 0.66
CA TRP A 46 -3.26 -1.89 0.25
C TRP A 46 -4.65 -2.46 0.57
N ALA A 47 -5.14 -2.28 1.81
CA ALA A 47 -6.46 -2.76 2.21
C ALA A 47 -7.59 -2.12 1.37
N PHE A 48 -7.51 -0.80 1.11
CA PHE A 48 -8.47 -0.11 0.26
C PHE A 48 -8.41 -0.54 -1.20
N SER A 49 -7.23 -0.87 -1.72
CA SER A 49 -7.08 -1.40 -3.09
C SER A 49 -7.74 -2.76 -3.28
N LEU A 50 -7.62 -3.65 -2.28
CA LEU A 50 -8.31 -4.94 -2.28
C LEU A 50 -9.82 -4.77 -2.12
N PHE A 51 -10.26 -3.84 -1.29
CA PHE A 51 -11.67 -3.52 -1.15
C PHE A 51 -12.26 -3.00 -2.47
N TYR A 52 -11.55 -2.08 -3.14
CA TYR A 52 -12.01 -1.54 -4.41
C TYR A 52 -11.99 -2.60 -5.52
N PHE A 53 -11.04 -3.54 -5.52
CA PHE A 53 -11.05 -4.70 -6.42
C PHE A 53 -12.36 -5.52 -6.29
N GLN A 54 -12.85 -5.71 -5.08
CA GLN A 54 -14.13 -6.41 -4.83
C GLN A 54 -15.36 -5.62 -5.35
N LEU A 55 -15.28 -4.30 -5.37
CA LEU A 55 -16.36 -3.42 -5.83
C LEU A 55 -16.33 -3.11 -7.33
N ALA A 56 -15.20 -3.31 -8.00
CA ALA A 56 -15.01 -2.93 -9.39
C ALA A 56 -16.10 -3.54 -10.29
N GLY A 57 -16.84 -2.72 -11.02
CA GLY A 57 -17.87 -3.20 -11.94
C GLY A 57 -17.28 -3.80 -13.22
N ASP A 58 -16.16 -3.24 -13.67
CA ASP A 58 -15.49 -3.56 -14.92
C ASP A 58 -14.09 -4.17 -14.72
N ASN A 59 -13.58 -4.83 -15.77
CA ASN A 59 -12.28 -5.50 -15.74
C ASN A 59 -11.10 -4.52 -15.63
N VAL A 60 -11.22 -3.31 -16.19
CA VAL A 60 -10.12 -2.33 -16.21
C VAL A 60 -9.88 -1.81 -14.79
N SER A 61 -10.94 -1.38 -14.12
CA SER A 61 -10.91 -0.98 -12.71
C SER A 61 -10.38 -2.09 -11.81
N ALA A 62 -10.82 -3.33 -12.03
CA ALA A 62 -10.36 -4.48 -11.26
C ALA A 62 -8.85 -4.75 -11.47
N LEU A 63 -8.37 -4.75 -12.72
CA LEU A 63 -6.95 -4.90 -13.03
C LEU A 63 -6.10 -3.80 -12.39
N LEU A 64 -6.51 -2.54 -12.54
CA LEU A 64 -5.81 -1.40 -11.96
C LEU A 64 -5.69 -1.54 -10.43
N SER A 65 -6.76 -1.99 -9.78
CA SER A 65 -6.80 -2.12 -8.32
C SER A 65 -5.91 -3.22 -7.82
N MET A 66 -5.84 -4.35 -8.53
CA MET A 66 -4.90 -5.42 -8.18
C MET A 66 -3.45 -5.03 -8.45
N ARG A 67 -3.16 -4.33 -9.55
CA ARG A 67 -1.82 -3.76 -9.79
C ARG A 67 -1.42 -2.82 -8.65
N LEU A 68 -2.35 -1.98 -8.19
CA LEU A 68 -2.13 -1.11 -7.04
C LEU A 68 -1.93 -1.90 -5.74
N ALA A 69 -2.66 -2.99 -5.53
CA ALA A 69 -2.46 -3.90 -4.40
C ALA A 69 -1.05 -4.52 -4.40
N TYR A 70 -0.57 -5.02 -5.54
CA TYR A 70 0.80 -5.56 -5.64
C TYR A 70 1.87 -4.50 -5.38
N VAL A 71 1.72 -3.31 -5.96
CA VAL A 71 2.65 -2.20 -5.73
C VAL A 71 2.67 -1.77 -4.27
N THR A 72 1.50 -1.63 -3.65
CA THR A 72 1.41 -1.23 -2.24
C THR A 72 1.96 -2.29 -1.30
N ALA A 73 1.82 -3.58 -1.61
CA ALA A 73 2.49 -4.65 -0.87
C ALA A 73 4.02 -4.50 -0.88
N GLY A 74 4.63 -4.17 -2.03
CA GLY A 74 6.06 -3.85 -2.11
C GLY A 74 6.44 -2.61 -1.29
N LEU A 75 5.62 -1.55 -1.36
CA LEU A 75 5.83 -0.32 -0.58
C LEU A 75 5.75 -0.55 0.93
N ILE A 76 4.87 -1.45 1.39
CA ILE A 76 4.80 -1.85 2.80
C ILE A 76 6.14 -2.42 3.26
N GLY A 77 6.73 -3.34 2.49
CA GLY A 77 8.04 -3.92 2.83
C GLY A 77 9.16 -2.87 2.91
N ILE A 78 9.16 -1.92 1.98
CA ILE A 78 10.15 -0.85 1.93
C ILE A 78 9.95 0.13 3.10
N ALA A 79 8.72 0.57 3.35
CA ALA A 79 8.40 1.44 4.48
C ALA A 79 8.72 0.78 5.83
N PHE A 80 8.45 -0.53 5.96
CA PHE A 80 8.83 -1.30 7.14
C PHE A 80 10.35 -1.34 7.32
N TRP A 81 11.10 -1.62 6.26
CA TRP A 81 12.56 -1.62 6.28
C TRP A 81 13.12 -0.24 6.72
N PHE A 82 12.55 0.85 6.19
CA PHE A 82 12.88 2.21 6.60
C PHE A 82 12.55 2.48 8.08
N PHE A 83 11.37 2.05 8.53
CA PHE A 83 10.96 2.18 9.92
C PHE A 83 11.94 1.50 10.87
N VAL A 84 12.28 0.23 10.60
CA VAL A 84 13.27 -0.53 11.39
C VAL A 84 14.64 0.16 11.39
N HIS A 85 15.09 0.65 10.24
CA HIS A 85 16.37 1.36 10.15
C HIS A 85 16.38 2.66 10.95
N PHE A 86 15.34 3.49 10.85
CA PHE A 86 15.25 4.70 11.68
C PHE A 86 15.14 4.39 13.17
N PHE A 87 14.49 3.28 13.52
CA PHE A 87 14.35 2.83 14.91
C PHE A 87 15.70 2.43 15.52
N ILE A 88 16.51 1.66 14.79
CA ILE A 88 17.83 1.19 15.23
C ILE A 88 18.89 2.29 15.08
N ASN A 89 18.96 2.89 13.89
CA ASN A 89 19.97 3.85 13.47
C ASN A 89 19.32 5.20 13.11
N LYS A 90 19.49 6.21 13.97
CA LYS A 90 18.89 7.55 13.78
C LYS A 90 19.42 8.34 12.55
N LYS A 91 20.39 7.79 11.81
CA LYS A 91 21.01 8.41 10.64
C LYS A 91 20.72 7.55 9.41
N ILE A 92 20.00 8.14 8.45
CA ILE A 92 19.78 7.59 7.12
C ILE A 92 20.47 8.50 6.11
N ALA A 93 21.20 7.92 5.16
CA ALA A 93 21.88 8.66 4.12
C ALA A 93 20.89 9.35 3.18
N ALA A 94 21.20 10.56 2.71
CA ALA A 94 20.37 11.29 1.74
C ALA A 94 20.10 10.48 0.46
N ALA A 95 21.03 9.61 0.06
CA ALA A 95 20.89 8.70 -1.07
C ALA A 95 19.66 7.76 -0.96
N LEU A 96 19.26 7.39 0.25
CA LEU A 96 18.08 6.54 0.46
C LEU A 96 16.76 7.28 0.18
N TRP A 97 16.71 8.59 0.39
CA TRP A 97 15.54 9.41 0.00
C TRP A 97 15.41 9.54 -1.52
N LEU A 98 16.54 9.68 -2.23
CA LEU A 98 16.55 9.66 -3.69
C LEU A 98 16.11 8.29 -4.24
N GLY A 99 16.52 7.20 -3.58
CA GLY A 99 16.08 5.85 -3.90
C GLY A 99 14.56 5.67 -3.81
N LEU A 100 13.91 6.27 -2.81
CA LEU A 100 12.45 6.26 -2.67
C LEU A 100 11.73 7.00 -3.82
N GLY A 101 12.27 8.14 -4.26
CA GLY A 101 11.74 8.86 -5.42
C GLY A 101 11.85 8.04 -6.70
N LEU A 102 13.01 7.41 -6.92
CA LEU A 102 13.23 6.54 -8.09
C LEU A 102 12.29 5.32 -8.06
N LEU A 103 12.12 4.72 -6.90
CA LEU A 103 11.19 3.62 -6.68
C LEU A 103 9.74 4.04 -7.00
N ALA A 104 9.30 5.22 -6.55
CA ALA A 104 7.96 5.72 -6.84
C ALA A 104 7.72 5.88 -8.36
N ILE A 105 8.73 6.30 -9.12
CA ILE A 105 8.69 6.37 -10.58
C ILE A 105 8.57 4.97 -11.18
N ILE A 106 9.42 4.02 -10.78
CA ILE A 106 9.37 2.63 -11.25
C ILE A 106 7.99 2.01 -10.98
N LEU A 107 7.44 2.22 -9.79
CA LEU A 107 6.13 1.69 -9.41
C LEU A 107 5.00 2.35 -10.21
N SER A 108 5.10 3.66 -10.49
CA SER A 108 4.13 4.36 -11.34
C SER A 108 4.13 3.79 -12.77
N LEU A 109 5.32 3.48 -13.31
CA LEU A 109 5.46 2.83 -14.62
C LEU A 109 4.92 1.41 -14.62
N LEU A 110 5.15 0.63 -13.56
CA LEU A 110 4.63 -0.74 -13.43
C LEU A 110 3.10 -0.77 -13.37
N ILE A 111 2.48 0.19 -12.67
CA ILE A 111 1.02 0.32 -12.63
C ILE A 111 0.46 0.70 -14.01
N ALA A 112 1.07 1.70 -14.66
CA ALA A 112 0.52 2.29 -15.88
C ALA A 112 0.72 1.42 -17.12
N GLY A 113 1.82 0.67 -17.21
CA GLY A 113 2.30 0.13 -18.49
C GLY A 113 2.51 -1.37 -18.56
N SER A 114 2.39 -2.12 -17.47
CA SER A 114 2.81 -3.52 -17.48
C SER A 114 1.68 -4.51 -17.22
N ASP A 115 1.46 -5.39 -18.20
CA ASP A 115 0.76 -6.67 -18.00
C ASP A 115 1.60 -7.65 -17.17
N PHE A 116 2.84 -7.27 -16.86
CA PHE A 116 3.78 -8.02 -16.02
C PHE A 116 3.25 -8.31 -14.62
N LEU A 117 2.57 -7.35 -13.98
CA LEU A 117 2.03 -7.57 -12.62
C LEU A 117 0.76 -8.42 -12.65
N VAL A 118 -0.15 -8.09 -13.57
CA VAL A 118 -1.42 -8.78 -13.75
C VAL A 118 -1.78 -8.77 -15.23
N GLU A 119 -1.75 -9.95 -15.83
CA GLU A 119 -1.98 -10.17 -17.26
C GLU A 119 -3.48 -10.26 -17.60
N SER A 120 -4.25 -11.02 -16.81
CA SER A 120 -5.69 -11.16 -17.04
C SER A 120 -6.44 -11.47 -15.74
N LEU A 121 -7.74 -11.20 -15.75
CA LEU A 121 -8.65 -11.64 -14.69
C LEU A 121 -9.40 -12.88 -15.16
N ARG A 122 -9.41 -13.92 -14.35
CA ARG A 122 -10.27 -15.09 -14.56
C ARG A 122 -11.52 -14.94 -13.71
N ILE A 123 -12.68 -15.18 -14.30
CA ILE A 123 -13.94 -15.23 -13.55
C ILE A 123 -14.18 -16.69 -13.21
N GLU A 124 -13.98 -17.02 -11.94
CA GLU A 124 -14.23 -18.33 -11.37
C GLU A 124 -15.60 -18.37 -10.70
N THR A 125 -16.09 -19.58 -10.40
CA THR A 125 -17.39 -19.80 -9.73
C THR A 125 -17.48 -19.14 -8.35
N TRP A 126 -16.34 -18.88 -7.72
CA TRP A 126 -16.21 -18.24 -6.41
C TRP A 126 -15.86 -16.74 -6.48
N GLY A 127 -15.69 -16.16 -7.68
CA GLY A 127 -15.41 -14.74 -7.86
C GLY A 127 -14.32 -14.45 -8.88
N ARG A 128 -13.76 -13.24 -8.83
CA ARG A 128 -12.64 -12.84 -9.69
C ARG A 128 -11.32 -13.34 -9.11
N ALA A 129 -10.56 -14.05 -9.92
CA ALA A 129 -9.21 -14.50 -9.65
C ALA A 129 -8.24 -13.72 -10.53
N VAL A 130 -7.04 -13.49 -9.99
CA VAL A 130 -5.88 -12.98 -10.73
C VAL A 130 -4.94 -14.15 -10.98
#